data_AF-A0A6P0XP43-F1
#
_entry.id   AF-A0A6P0XP43-F1
#
_cell.length_a   1.000
_cell.length_b   1.000
_cell.length_c   1.000
_cell.angle_alpha   90.00
_cell.angle_beta   90.00
_cell.angle_gamma   90.00
#
_symmetry.space_group_name_H-M   'P 1'
#
loop_
_entity.id
_entity.type
_entity.pdbx_description
1 polymer ?
#
loop_
_entity_poly.entity_id
_entity_poly.type
_entity_poly.pdbx_seq_one_letter_code
_entity_poly.pdbx_strand_id
1 'polypeptide(L)'
;GERIDYSQDRQWTSYITPDPIKLIQNIFGGGDVQRDRIAIADLEIKAADLEAAKAELDFARGNIQSSLEQEVLELLLTYEESTRQRKLTQSQLDTFNQQYEIYRIKYRFGQGSTSELLSLEQRGNQLNTDLTNQTIEQQESIRKLVNLTGYSVTSDQ
;
A
#
# COMPACT_ATOMS: atom_id res chain seq x y z
N GLY A 1 7.93 -3.79 37.73
CA GLY A 1 8.69 -5.04 37.80
C GLY A 1 10.13 -4.68 38.02
N GLU A 2 10.62 -4.90 39.24
CA GLU A 2 11.95 -4.50 39.70
C GLU A 2 13.01 -5.36 38.99
N ARG A 3 13.82 -4.76 38.11
CA ARG A 3 15.01 -5.41 37.58
C ARG A 3 16.08 -5.34 38.67
N ILE A 4 16.29 -6.45 39.37
CA ILE A 4 17.32 -6.52 40.39
C ILE A 4 18.69 -6.57 39.70
N ASP A 5 19.50 -5.56 39.96
CA ASP A 5 20.85 -5.34 39.42
C ASP A 5 21.89 -6.28 40.07
N TYR A 6 21.72 -7.59 39.88
CA TYR A 6 22.71 -8.59 40.32
C TYR A 6 23.95 -8.63 39.42
N SER A 7 23.99 -7.83 38.35
CA SER A 7 25.11 -7.75 37.41
C SER A 7 26.24 -6.83 37.90
N GLN A 8 25.96 -5.74 38.62
CA GLN A 8 27.01 -4.83 39.09
C GLN A 8 27.89 -5.41 40.21
N ASP A 9 27.29 -6.11 41.18
CA ASP A 9 27.99 -6.55 42.40
C ASP A 9 29.01 -7.68 42.18
N ARG A 10 29.01 -8.35 41.03
CA ARG A 10 29.97 -9.43 40.71
C ARG A 10 31.09 -9.02 39.74
N GLN A 11 30.95 -7.89 39.05
CA GLN A 11 31.94 -7.47 38.05
C GLN A 11 33.31 -7.19 38.68
N TRP A 12 33.36 -6.54 39.86
CA TRP A 12 34.63 -6.18 40.52
C TRP A 12 35.48 -7.39 40.93
N THR A 13 34.85 -8.53 41.25
CA THR A 13 35.56 -9.77 41.65
C THR A 13 36.29 -10.46 40.49
N SER A 14 35.86 -10.22 39.24
CA SER A 14 36.48 -10.81 38.05
C SER A 14 37.85 -10.22 37.70
N TYR A 15 38.17 -9.06 38.27
CA TYR A 15 39.45 -8.35 38.06
C TYR A 15 40.50 -8.65 39.14
N ILE A 16 40.16 -9.52 40.11
CA ILE A 16 41.10 -10.05 41.10
C ILE A 16 41.94 -11.12 40.41
N THR A 17 43.18 -10.79 40.08
CA THR A 17 44.12 -11.65 39.37
C THR A 17 45.29 -12.06 40.28
N PRO A 18 45.81 -13.30 40.17
CA PRO A 18 47.03 -13.71 40.87
C PRO A 18 48.29 -12.96 40.42
N ASP A 19 48.22 -12.22 39.30
CA ASP A 19 49.32 -11.43 38.74
C ASP A 19 49.46 -10.07 39.46
N PRO A 20 50.52 -9.86 40.26
CA PRO A 20 50.67 -8.66 41.08
C PRO A 20 50.88 -7.38 40.24
N ILE A 21 51.39 -7.47 39.02
CA ILE A 21 51.59 -6.31 38.13
C ILE A 21 50.23 -5.81 37.64
N LYS A 22 49.36 -6.72 37.23
CA LYS A 22 48.00 -6.39 36.78
C LYS A 22 47.11 -5.89 37.91
N LEU A 23 47.26 -6.44 39.12
CA LEU A 23 46.57 -5.94 40.31
C LEU A 23 46.94 -4.47 40.61
N ILE A 24 48.23 -4.13 40.59
CA ILE A 24 48.72 -2.76 40.79
C ILE A 24 48.23 -1.83 39.66
N GLN A 25 48.23 -2.31 38.41
CA GLN A 25 47.70 -1.54 37.27
C GLN A 25 46.19 -1.29 37.39
N ASN A 26 45.40 -2.23 37.91
CA ASN A 26 43.97 -2.04 38.12
C ASN A 26 43.64 -1.11 39.31
N ILE A 27 44.48 -1.09 40.36
CA ILE A 27 44.29 -0.26 41.56
C ILE A 27 44.84 1.16 41.40
N PHE A 28 46.00 1.32 40.75
CA PHE A 28 46.71 2.61 40.65
C PHE A 28 46.74 3.20 39.23
N GLY A 29 46.39 2.42 38.19
CA GLY A 29 46.61 2.80 36.79
C GLY A 29 45.48 2.45 35.83
N GLY A 30 44.28 2.11 36.34
CA GLY A 30 42.99 2.10 35.65
C GLY A 30 42.85 1.38 34.29
N GLY A 31 43.86 0.70 33.76
CA GLY A 31 43.94 0.34 32.35
C GLY A 31 42.80 -0.57 31.85
N ASP A 32 42.64 -1.73 32.47
CA ASP A 32 41.71 -2.75 31.95
C ASP A 32 40.27 -2.48 32.37
N VAL A 33 40.03 -2.06 33.63
CA VAL A 33 38.69 -1.70 34.12
C VAL A 33 38.11 -0.48 33.38
N GLN A 34 38.93 0.52 33.05
CA GLN A 34 38.45 1.67 32.26
C GLN A 34 38.18 1.28 30.81
N ARG A 35 39.04 0.43 30.21
CA ARG A 35 38.81 -0.09 28.84
C ARG A 35 37.53 -0.89 28.74
N ASP A 36 37.25 -1.77 29.69
CA ASP A 36 36.02 -2.56 29.70
C ASP A 36 34.78 -1.69 29.91
N ARG A 37 34.86 -0.67 30.78
CA ARG A 37 33.77 0.32 30.95
C ARG A 37 33.53 1.14 29.67
N ILE A 38 34.60 1.54 28.98
CA ILE A 38 34.48 2.25 27.69
C ILE A 38 33.87 1.33 26.63
N ALA A 39 34.29 0.06 26.58
CA ALA A 39 33.73 -0.92 25.64
C ALA A 39 32.25 -1.20 25.93
N ILE A 40 31.86 -1.32 27.21
CA ILE A 40 30.46 -1.49 27.62
C ILE A 40 29.65 -0.24 27.24
N ALA A 41 30.14 0.97 27.54
CA ALA A 41 29.46 2.21 27.17
C ALA A 41 29.32 2.36 25.64
N ASP A 42 30.35 2.00 24.86
CA ASP A 42 30.28 1.99 23.39
C ASP A 42 29.26 0.97 22.86
N LEU A 43 29.17 -0.22 23.49
CA LEU A 43 28.15 -1.21 23.16
C LEU A 43 26.73 -0.75 23.55
N GLU A 44 26.57 -0.07 24.68
CA GLU A 44 25.30 0.51 25.14
C GLU A 44 24.84 1.62 24.18
N ILE A 45 25.75 2.49 23.73
CA ILE A 45 25.46 3.51 22.71
C ILE A 45 25.04 2.85 21.41
N LYS A 46 25.80 1.85 20.91
CA LYS A 46 25.44 1.11 19.69
C LYS A 46 24.11 0.37 19.82
N ALA A 47 23.79 -0.14 21.00
CA ALA A 47 22.50 -0.78 21.26
C ALA A 47 21.35 0.25 21.24
N ALA A 48 21.56 1.43 21.83
CA ALA A 48 20.60 2.53 21.78
C ALA A 48 20.40 3.05 20.34
N ASP A 49 21.48 3.22 19.58
CA ASP A 49 21.43 3.61 18.16
C ASP A 49 20.67 2.57 17.32
N LEU A 50 20.90 1.28 17.58
CA LEU A 50 20.19 0.19 16.91
C LEU A 50 18.70 0.17 17.28
N GLU A 51 18.35 0.44 18.54
CA GLU A 51 16.97 0.52 19.01
C GLU A 51 16.24 1.70 18.38
N ALA A 52 16.89 2.86 18.28
CA ALA A 52 16.37 4.03 17.58
C ALA A 52 16.14 3.74 16.09
N ALA A 53 17.11 3.12 15.41
CA ALA A 53 16.99 2.74 14.00
C ALA A 53 15.85 1.73 13.75
N LYS A 54 15.60 0.80 14.68
CA LYS A 54 14.46 -0.11 14.61
C LYS A 54 13.13 0.63 14.76
N ALA A 55 13.02 1.53 15.73
CA ALA A 55 11.81 2.32 15.94
C ALA A 55 11.49 3.20 14.72
N GLU A 56 12.51 3.82 14.11
CA GLU A 56 12.35 4.59 12.87
C GLU A 56 11.90 3.71 11.70
N LEU A 57 12.48 2.52 11.56
CA LEU A 57 12.06 1.55 10.54
C LEU A 57 10.61 1.09 10.75
N ASP A 58 10.21 0.80 11.99
CA ASP A 58 8.85 0.37 12.30
C ASP A 58 7.83 1.48 12.06
N PHE A 59 8.18 2.73 12.36
CA PHE A 59 7.36 3.89 12.01
C PHE A 59 7.24 4.05 10.50
N ALA A 60 8.35 3.96 9.76
CA ALA A 60 8.35 4.02 8.30
C ALA A 60 7.48 2.90 7.70
N ARG A 61 7.58 1.67 8.21
CA ARG A 61 6.74 0.53 7.82
C ARG A 61 5.26 0.79 8.08
N GLY A 62 4.91 1.31 9.26
CA GLY A 62 3.53 1.65 9.60
C GLY A 62 2.92 2.68 8.64
N ASN A 63 3.69 3.72 8.28
CA ASN A 63 3.24 4.73 7.32
C ASN A 63 3.05 4.15 5.92
N ILE A 64 3.99 3.31 5.46
CA ILE A 64 3.88 2.64 4.16
C ILE A 64 2.64 1.74 4.13
N GLN A 65 2.39 0.97 5.20
CA GLN A 65 1.21 0.11 5.31
C GLN A 65 -0.08 0.94 5.27
N SER A 66 -0.20 1.98 6.08
CA SER A 66 -1.39 2.84 6.10
C SER A 66 -1.61 3.52 4.75
N SER A 67 -0.55 3.95 4.07
CA SER A 67 -0.64 4.55 2.73
C SER A 67 -1.12 3.53 1.70
N LEU A 68 -0.60 2.30 1.74
CA LEU A 68 -1.00 1.21 0.84
C LEU A 68 -2.47 0.82 1.06
N GLU A 69 -2.91 0.70 2.31
CA GLU A 69 -4.30 0.42 2.66
C GLU A 69 -5.25 1.51 2.12
N GLN A 70 -4.85 2.77 2.24
CA GLN A 70 -5.62 3.89 1.70
C GLN A 70 -5.69 3.86 0.16
N GLU A 71 -4.58 3.59 -0.52
CA GLU A 71 -4.52 3.49 -1.99
C GLU A 71 -5.38 2.33 -2.51
N VAL A 72 -5.32 1.17 -1.85
CA VAL A 72 -6.17 0.02 -2.19
C VAL A 72 -7.65 0.35 -2.00
N LEU A 73 -8.03 1.00 -0.90
CA LEU A 73 -9.41 1.41 -0.65
C LEU A 73 -9.91 2.39 -1.73
N GLU A 74 -9.12 3.39 -2.09
CA GLU A 74 -9.47 4.37 -3.12
C GLU A 74 -9.69 3.72 -4.49
N LEU A 75 -8.81 2.79 -4.87
CA LEU A 75 -8.94 2.04 -6.10
C LEU A 75 -10.17 1.12 -6.11
N LEU A 76 -10.50 0.50 -4.98
CA LEU A 76 -11.73 -0.30 -4.85
C LEU A 76 -12.99 0.56 -5.02
N LEU A 77 -13.03 1.73 -4.38
CA LEU A 77 -14.14 2.67 -4.53
C LEU A 77 -14.29 3.16 -5.97
N THR A 78 -13.18 3.45 -6.63
CA THR A 78 -13.15 3.86 -8.05
C THR A 78 -13.64 2.72 -8.96
N TYR A 79 -13.20 1.48 -8.70
CA TYR A 79 -13.69 0.30 -9.42
C TYR A 79 -15.20 0.09 -9.25
N GLU A 80 -15.72 0.21 -8.03
CA GLU A 80 -17.15 0.09 -7.77
C GLU A 80 -17.96 1.18 -8.47
N GLU A 81 -17.49 2.42 -8.43
CA GLU A 81 -18.14 3.54 -9.09
C GLU A 81 -18.16 3.37 -10.61
N SER A 82 -17.02 3.02 -11.22
CA SER A 82 -16.93 2.70 -12.65
C SER A 82 -17.87 1.53 -13.02
N THR A 83 -17.98 0.52 -12.14
CA THR A 83 -18.91 -0.60 -12.34
C THR A 83 -20.37 -0.15 -12.32
N ARG A 84 -20.77 0.74 -11.41
CA ARG A 84 -22.13 1.31 -11.35
C ARG A 84 -22.44 2.13 -12.60
N GLN A 85 -21.52 3.00 -13.01
CA GLN A 85 -21.68 3.84 -14.19
C GLN A 85 -21.80 2.99 -15.46
N ARG A 86 -20.95 1.98 -15.63
CA ARG A 86 -21.02 1.04 -16.76
C ARG A 86 -22.38 0.33 -16.84
N LYS A 87 -22.91 -0.14 -15.71
CA LYS A 87 -24.24 -0.77 -15.64
C LYS A 87 -25.36 0.21 -16.04
N LEU A 88 -25.25 1.46 -15.59
CA LEU A 88 -26.21 2.51 -15.95
C LEU A 88 -26.17 2.80 -17.46
N THR A 89 -24.97 3.03 -18.02
CA THR A 89 -24.79 3.29 -19.46
C THR A 89 -25.28 2.10 -20.29
N GLN A 90 -25.01 0.86 -19.87
CA GLN A 90 -25.53 -0.33 -20.53
C GLN A 90 -27.06 -0.35 -20.56
N SER A 91 -27.72 -0.08 -19.43
CA SER A 91 -29.19 -0.03 -19.36
C SER A 91 -29.77 1.09 -20.23
N GLN A 92 -29.10 2.24 -20.29
CA GLN A 92 -29.47 3.34 -21.19
C GLN A 92 -29.32 2.95 -22.66
N LEU A 93 -28.24 2.23 -23.00
CA LEU A 93 -27.99 1.73 -24.35
C LEU A 93 -29.04 0.69 -24.78
N ASP A 94 -29.40 -0.23 -23.89
CA ASP A 94 -30.45 -1.22 -24.17
C ASP A 94 -31.79 -0.55 -24.44
N THR A 95 -32.14 0.44 -23.62
CA THR A 95 -33.36 1.25 -23.80
C THR A 95 -33.31 2.05 -25.10
N PHE A 96 -32.17 2.69 -25.38
CA PHE A 96 -31.95 3.45 -26.61
C PHE A 96 -32.08 2.55 -27.84
N ASN A 97 -31.49 1.35 -27.84
CA ASN A 97 -31.55 0.40 -28.94
C ASN A 97 -33.01 0.03 -29.27
N GLN A 98 -33.84 -0.24 -28.26
CA GLN A 98 -35.26 -0.51 -28.48
C GLN A 98 -35.98 0.68 -29.13
N GLN A 99 -35.71 1.90 -28.67
CA GLN A 99 -36.30 3.13 -29.23
C GLN A 99 -35.82 3.39 -30.65
N TYR A 100 -34.53 3.19 -30.92
CA TYR A 100 -33.92 3.32 -32.24
C TYR A 100 -34.52 2.33 -33.23
N GLU A 101 -34.70 1.06 -32.85
CA GLU A 101 -35.35 0.06 -33.70
C GLU A 101 -36.77 0.46 -34.08
N ILE A 102 -37.57 0.93 -33.12
CA ILE A 102 -38.93 1.44 -33.38
C ILE A 102 -38.88 2.62 -34.35
N TYR A 103 -37.97 3.56 -34.14
CA TYR A 103 -37.81 4.72 -35.02
C TYR A 103 -37.40 4.29 -36.44
N ARG A 104 -36.43 3.39 -36.57
CA ARG A 104 -35.96 2.87 -37.85
C ARG A 104 -37.07 2.17 -38.63
N ILE A 105 -37.94 1.43 -37.94
CA ILE A 105 -39.12 0.82 -38.55
C ILE A 105 -40.06 1.90 -39.09
N LYS A 106 -40.40 2.92 -38.28
CA LYS A 106 -41.24 4.06 -38.72
C LYS A 106 -40.64 4.78 -39.93
N TYR A 107 -39.34 5.05 -39.89
CA TYR A 107 -38.61 5.69 -40.99
C TYR A 107 -38.72 4.90 -42.30
N ARG A 108 -38.60 3.56 -42.25
CA ARG A 108 -38.79 2.70 -43.43
C ARG A 108 -40.20 2.76 -44.02
N PHE A 109 -41.21 3.07 -43.20
CA PHE A 109 -42.58 3.34 -43.65
C PHE A 109 -42.82 4.79 -44.08
N GLY A 110 -41.76 5.59 -44.24
CA GLY A 110 -41.84 6.99 -44.64
C GLY A 110 -42.26 7.94 -43.53
N GLN A 111 -42.26 7.49 -42.27
CA GLN A 111 -42.58 8.30 -41.10
C GLN A 111 -41.29 8.75 -40.40
N GLY A 112 -41.04 10.06 -40.35
CA GLY A 112 -39.87 10.63 -39.68
C GLY A 112 -38.94 11.36 -40.64
N SER A 113 -37.76 11.74 -40.17
CA SER A 113 -36.79 12.52 -40.94
C SER A 113 -35.41 11.86 -40.93
N THR A 114 -34.68 11.95 -42.04
CA THR A 114 -33.31 11.43 -42.13
C THR A 114 -32.39 12.13 -41.13
N SER A 115 -32.60 13.42 -40.86
CA SER A 115 -31.82 14.18 -39.87
C SER A 115 -31.96 13.62 -38.46
N GLU A 116 -33.16 13.18 -38.08
CA GLU A 116 -33.41 12.59 -36.77
C GLU A 116 -32.88 11.16 -36.69
N LEU A 117 -32.92 10.39 -37.79
CA LEU A 117 -32.23 9.09 -37.85
C LEU A 117 -30.73 9.25 -37.60
N LEU A 118 -30.09 10.20 -38.28
CA LEU A 118 -28.65 10.47 -38.14
C LEU A 118 -28.29 10.96 -36.74
N SER A 119 -29.13 11.79 -36.11
CA SER A 119 -28.88 12.25 -34.74
C SER A 119 -29.01 11.11 -33.72
N LEU A 120 -29.95 10.18 -33.93
CA LEU A 120 -30.03 8.96 -33.13
C LEU A 120 -28.79 8.09 -33.33
N GLU A 121 -28.32 7.87 -34.56
CA GLU A 121 -27.08 7.12 -34.81
C GLU A 121 -25.86 7.73 -34.12
N GLN A 122 -25.71 9.05 -34.18
CA GLN A 122 -24.65 9.77 -33.45
C GLN A 122 -24.76 9.56 -31.94
N ARG A 123 -25.97 9.64 -31.39
CA ARG A 123 -26.20 9.39 -29.96
C ARG A 123 -25.87 7.95 -29.56
N GLY A 124 -26.23 6.96 -30.38
CA GLY A 124 -25.87 5.56 -30.16
C GLY A 124 -24.36 5.34 -30.18
N ASN A 125 -23.65 5.98 -31.12
CA ASN A 125 -22.19 5.93 -31.18
C ASN A 125 -21.54 6.57 -29.94
N GLN A 126 -22.10 7.67 -29.44
CA GLN A 126 -21.63 8.30 -28.20
C GLN A 126 -21.79 7.36 -27.00
N LEU A 127 -22.98 6.76 -26.81
CA LEU A 127 -23.22 5.81 -25.71
C LEU A 127 -22.29 4.60 -25.76
N ASN A 128 -22.01 4.07 -26.96
CA ASN A 128 -21.04 2.98 -27.14
C ASN A 128 -19.61 3.40 -26.80
N THR A 129 -19.23 4.63 -27.17
CA THR A 129 -17.91 5.19 -26.85
C THR A 129 -17.76 5.35 -25.34
N ASP A 130 -18.78 5.90 -24.68
CA ASP A 130 -18.80 6.09 -23.23
C ASP A 130 -18.69 4.74 -22.49
N LEU A 131 -19.45 3.73 -22.94
CA LEU A 131 -19.38 2.37 -22.39
C LEU A 131 -17.99 1.74 -22.56
N THR A 132 -17.35 1.97 -23.71
CA THR A 132 -16.00 1.46 -23.99
C THR A 132 -14.98 2.13 -23.07
N ASN A 133 -15.03 3.44 -22.92
CA ASN A 133 -14.14 4.19 -22.04
C ASN A 133 -14.30 3.75 -20.57
N GLN A 134 -15.54 3.61 -20.10
CA GLN A 134 -15.83 3.11 -18.76
C GLN A 134 -15.29 1.68 -18.54
N THR A 135 -15.35 0.83 -19.56
CA THR A 135 -14.78 -0.52 -19.49
C THR A 135 -13.25 -0.49 -19.39
N ILE A 136 -12.59 0.42 -20.12
CA ILE A 136 -11.14 0.62 -20.03
C ILE A 136 -10.75 1.10 -18.62
N GLU A 137 -11.43 2.11 -18.08
CA GLU A 137 -11.19 2.62 -16.72
C GLU A 137 -11.36 1.55 -15.65
N GLN A 138 -12.40 0.70 -15.80
CA GLN A 138 -12.63 -0.44 -14.92
C GLN A 138 -11.44 -1.42 -14.97
N GLN A 139 -10.97 -1.76 -16.17
CA GLN A 139 -9.84 -2.66 -16.37
C GLN A 139 -8.53 -2.07 -15.81
N GLU A 140 -8.31 -0.77 -15.96
CA GLU A 140 -7.15 -0.09 -15.38
C GLU A 140 -7.17 -0.13 -13.85
N SER A 141 -8.35 0.08 -13.25
CA SER A 141 -8.52 -0.01 -11.79
C SER A 141 -8.19 -1.43 -11.30
N ILE A 142 -8.67 -2.46 -11.99
CA ILE A 142 -8.31 -3.86 -11.69
C ILE A 142 -6.80 -4.08 -11.82
N ARG A 143 -6.17 -3.62 -12.92
CA ARG A 143 -4.72 -3.78 -13.11
C ARG A 143 -3.91 -3.15 -11.97
N LYS A 144 -4.29 -1.94 -11.54
CA LYS A 144 -3.64 -1.26 -10.41
C LYS A 144 -3.82 -2.03 -9.10
N LEU A 145 -5.03 -2.51 -8.82
CA LEU A 145 -5.31 -3.35 -7.65
C LEU A 145 -4.49 -4.65 -7.65
N VAL A 146 -4.41 -5.34 -8.78
CA VAL A 146 -3.61 -6.56 -8.95
C VAL A 146 -2.13 -6.28 -8.69
N ASN A 147 -1.60 -5.18 -9.23
CA ASN A 147 -0.20 -4.79 -9.02
C ASN A 147 0.12 -4.46 -7.56
N LEU A 148 -0.79 -3.78 -6.84
CA LEU A 148 -0.58 -3.40 -5.45
C LEU A 148 -0.79 -4.56 -4.46
N THR A 149 -1.74 -5.45 -4.74
CA THR A 149 -2.09 -6.55 -3.83
C THR A 149 -1.33 -7.85 -4.13
N GLY A 150 -0.74 -7.97 -5.33
CA GLY A 150 -0.09 -9.20 -5.79
C GLY A 150 -1.07 -10.34 -6.12
N TYR A 151 -2.38 -10.13 -6.01
CA TYR A 151 -3.39 -11.11 -6.37
C TYR A 151 -3.64 -11.10 -7.87
N SER A 152 -3.33 -12.20 -8.57
CA SER A 152 -3.82 -12.39 -9.93
C SER A 152 -5.30 -12.72 -9.89
N VAL A 153 -6.15 -11.83 -10.42
CA VAL A 153 -7.55 -12.18 -10.68
C VAL A 153 -7.56 -13.17 -11.85
N THR A 154 -7.60 -14.46 -11.53
CA THR A 154 -7.98 -15.49 -12.51
C THR A 154 -9.43 -15.23 -12.88
N SER A 155 -9.64 -14.66 -14.06
CA SER A 155 -10.95 -14.59 -14.69
C SER A 155 -11.40 -16.02 -14.98
N ASP A 156 -12.23 -16.59 -14.10
CA ASP A 156 -12.97 -17.80 -14.44
C ASP A 156 -13.92 -17.49 -15.60
N GLN A 157 -13.90 -18.40 -16.57
CA GLN A 157 -14.58 -18.35 -17.86
C GLN A 157 -16.10 -18.34 -17.74
#